data_AF-A0A2H3DCS0-F1
#
_entry.id   AF-A0A2H3DCS0-F1
#
_cell.length_a   1.000
_cell.length_b   1.000
_cell.length_c   1.000
_cell.angle_alpha   90.00
_cell.angle_beta   90.00
_cell.angle_gamma   90.00
#
_symmetry.space_group_name_H-M   'P 1'
#
loop_
_entity.id
_entity.type
_entity.pdbx_description
1 polymer ?
#
loop_
_entity_poly.entity_id
_entity_poly.type
_entity_poly.pdbx_seq_one_letter_code
_entity_poly.pdbx_strand_id
1 'polypeptide(L)'
;MILPAWLSTLLVLYLSGRAFLHIHIPSLKPSTAVQHLALSIKEEITVFDAHTRELGIFNSQLLLLKCKSLALYRELRQADSMLLWSDMYTWLKYISRLKKIWNDTREHQRTVDASRKCMQDVISAVEEEMLRAEVGISQHMERIPALNMSEWLYRDLAAV
;
A
#
# COMPACT_ATOMS: atom_id res chain seq x y z
N MET A 1 -10.23 41.00 -37.99
CA MET A 1 -9.43 41.61 -36.91
C MET A 1 -8.19 40.76 -36.73
N ILE A 2 -7.01 41.28 -37.08
CA ILE A 2 -5.75 40.56 -37.01
C ILE A 2 -5.32 40.55 -35.54
N LEU A 3 -5.20 39.37 -34.93
CA LEU A 3 -4.67 39.26 -33.57
C LEU A 3 -3.24 39.82 -33.58
N PRO A 4 -2.90 40.78 -32.70
CA PRO A 4 -1.56 41.32 -32.61
C PRO A 4 -0.51 40.21 -32.44
N ALA A 5 0.61 40.29 -33.18
CA ALA A 5 1.64 39.25 -33.21
C ALA A 5 2.23 38.93 -31.82
N TRP A 6 2.19 39.89 -30.89
CA TRP A 6 2.62 39.72 -29.51
C TRP A 6 1.69 38.80 -28.68
N LEU A 7 0.39 38.78 -29.00
CA LEU A 7 -0.57 37.84 -28.37
C LEU A 7 -0.34 36.41 -28.87
N SER A 8 -0.03 36.23 -30.15
CA SER A 8 0.30 34.92 -30.71
C SER A 8 1.59 34.35 -30.12
N THR A 9 2.60 35.19 -29.89
CA THR A 9 3.85 34.77 -29.22
C THR A 9 3.64 34.45 -27.75
N LEU A 10 2.86 35.24 -27.02
CA LEU A 10 2.48 34.91 -25.62
C LEU A 10 1.68 33.61 -25.54
N LEU A 11 0.78 33.36 -26.49
CA LEU A 11 0.00 32.13 -26.54
C LEU A 11 0.88 30.91 -26.80
N VAL A 12 1.85 31.02 -27.72
CA VAL A 12 2.81 29.94 -28.00
C VAL A 12 3.71 29.66 -26.80
N LEU A 13 4.21 30.70 -26.12
CA LEU A 13 4.96 30.58 -24.86
C LEU A 13 4.12 29.94 -23.75
N TYR A 14 2.86 30.35 -23.61
CA TYR A 14 1.94 29.79 -22.63
C TYR A 14 1.63 28.32 -22.92
N LEU A 15 1.35 27.96 -24.18
CA LEU A 15 1.04 26.59 -24.59
C LEU A 15 2.25 25.66 -24.47
N SER A 16 3.44 26.12 -24.88
CA SER A 16 4.69 25.35 -24.73
C SER A 16 5.08 25.18 -23.26
N GLY A 17 4.92 26.23 -22.44
CA GLY A 17 5.05 26.14 -20.99
C GLY A 17 4.05 25.16 -20.37
N ARG A 18 2.77 25.21 -20.78
CA ARG A 18 1.74 24.29 -20.30
C ARG A 18 2.00 22.84 -20.70
N ALA A 19 2.44 22.59 -21.94
CA ALA A 19 2.77 21.27 -22.43
C ALA A 19 3.99 20.69 -21.69
N PHE A 20 5.04 21.50 -21.50
CA PHE A 20 6.22 21.13 -20.71
C PHE A 20 5.84 20.79 -19.26
N LEU A 21 4.97 21.60 -18.65
CA LEU A 21 4.44 21.36 -17.32
C LEU A 21 3.57 20.09 -17.29
N HIS A 22 2.74 19.82 -18.29
CA HIS A 22 1.87 18.64 -18.31
C HIS A 22 2.64 17.32 -18.50
N ILE A 23 3.78 17.34 -19.20
CA ILE A 23 4.64 16.15 -19.37
C ILE A 23 5.43 15.86 -18.09
N HIS A 24 5.78 16.89 -17.31
CA HIS A 24 6.61 16.75 -16.11
C HIS A 24 5.83 16.79 -14.79
N ILE A 25 4.58 17.24 -14.78
CA ILE A 25 3.72 17.25 -13.60
C ILE A 25 2.91 15.95 -13.57
N PRO A 26 3.01 15.17 -12.48
CA PRO A 26 2.28 13.92 -12.33
C PRO A 26 0.76 14.11 -12.38
N SER A 27 0.05 13.08 -12.87
CA SER A 27 -1.42 13.08 -13.03
C SER A 27 -2.17 13.29 -11.71
N LEU A 28 -1.58 12.91 -10.58
CA LEU A 28 -2.04 13.28 -9.24
C LEU A 28 -1.16 14.40 -8.67
N LYS A 29 -1.79 15.35 -7.97
CA LYS A 29 -1.05 16.33 -7.16
C LYS A 29 -0.20 15.60 -6.10
N PRO A 30 1.06 16.00 -5.88
CA PRO A 30 1.93 15.42 -4.85
C PRO A 30 1.28 15.36 -3.47
N SER A 31 0.49 16.37 -3.10
CA SER A 31 -0.32 16.37 -1.87
C SER A 31 -1.28 15.19 -1.77
N THR A 32 -2.01 14.92 -2.86
CA THR A 32 -2.97 13.83 -2.95
C THR A 32 -2.25 12.48 -2.94
N ALA A 33 -1.08 12.39 -3.57
CA ALA A 33 -0.23 11.21 -3.51
C ALA A 33 0.18 10.86 -2.07
N VAL A 34 0.69 11.85 -1.33
CA VAL A 34 1.12 11.66 0.07
C VAL A 34 -0.06 11.28 0.97
N GLN A 35 -1.24 11.87 0.73
CA GLN A 35 -2.47 11.48 1.43
C GLN A 35 -2.88 10.03 1.14
N HIS A 36 -2.88 9.61 -0.13
CA HIS A 36 -3.18 8.22 -0.50
C HIS A 36 -2.19 7.24 0.10
N LEU A 37 -0.90 7.57 0.10
CA LEU A 37 0.12 6.75 0.76
C LEU A 37 -0.17 6.63 2.27
N ALA A 38 -0.50 7.73 2.94
CA ALA A 38 -0.83 7.71 4.36
C ALA A 38 -2.08 6.86 4.68
N LEU A 39 -3.11 6.95 3.83
CA LEU A 39 -4.32 6.12 3.95
C LEU A 39 -3.98 4.63 3.74
N SER A 40 -3.22 4.31 2.69
CA SER A 40 -2.82 2.92 2.40
C SER A 40 -2.03 2.31 3.56
N ILE A 41 -1.08 3.06 4.14
CA ILE A 41 -0.33 2.60 5.33
C ILE A 41 -1.27 2.37 6.51
N LYS A 42 -2.27 3.24 6.70
CA LYS A 42 -3.24 3.10 7.80
C LYS A 42 -4.09 1.83 7.63
N GLU A 43 -4.55 1.55 6.42
CA GLU A 43 -5.26 0.32 6.08
C GLU A 43 -4.39 -0.92 6.39
N GLU A 44 -3.12 -0.93 5.96
CA GLU A 44 -2.22 -2.05 6.25
C GLU A 44 -1.99 -2.26 7.75
N ILE A 45 -1.85 -1.17 8.52
CA ILE A 45 -1.74 -1.26 9.98
C ILE A 45 -3.00 -1.90 10.57
N THR A 46 -4.20 -1.57 10.07
CA THR A 46 -5.43 -2.19 10.57
C THR A 46 -5.52 -3.68 10.25
N VAL A 47 -5.04 -4.12 9.09
CA VAL A 47 -4.97 -5.54 8.72
C VAL A 47 -3.94 -6.26 9.59
N PHE A 48 -2.78 -5.66 9.81
CA PHE A 48 -1.77 -6.15 10.74
C PHE A 48 -2.34 -6.29 12.16
N ASP A 49 -3.03 -5.28 12.67
CA ASP A 49 -3.61 -5.28 14.02
C ASP A 49 -4.64 -6.42 14.20
N ALA A 50 -5.36 -6.79 13.14
CA ALA A 50 -6.27 -7.93 13.14
C ALA A 50 -5.55 -9.30 13.13
N HIS A 51 -4.35 -9.39 12.55
CA HIS A 51 -3.57 -10.62 12.35
C HIS A 51 -2.17 -10.54 12.99
N THR A 52 -2.08 -9.89 14.15
CA THR A 52 -0.79 -9.55 14.78
C THR A 52 0.03 -10.78 15.14
N ARG A 53 -0.64 -11.90 15.43
CA ARG A 53 0.00 -13.18 15.78
C ARG A 53 0.72 -13.79 14.58
N GLU A 54 0.14 -13.65 13.39
CA GLU A 54 0.61 -14.23 12.14
C GLU A 54 1.64 -13.32 11.46
N LEU A 55 1.53 -12.00 11.65
CA LEU A 55 2.26 -10.99 10.87
C LEU A 55 3.41 -10.30 11.61
N GLY A 56 3.84 -10.79 12.78
CA GLY A 56 4.74 -10.07 13.70
C GLY A 56 6.03 -9.44 13.10
N ILE A 57 6.52 -9.93 11.96
CA ILE A 57 7.70 -9.43 11.25
C ILE A 57 7.43 -8.07 10.54
N PHE A 58 6.20 -7.78 10.14
CA PHE A 58 5.86 -6.63 9.32
C PHE A 58 5.74 -5.30 10.10
N ASN A 59 5.65 -5.35 11.43
CA ASN A 59 5.40 -4.18 12.27
C ASN A 59 6.48 -3.08 12.08
N SER A 60 7.75 -3.48 12.10
CA SER A 60 8.87 -2.54 11.96
C SER A 60 8.87 -1.82 10.60
N GLN A 61 8.49 -2.53 9.54
CA GLN A 61 8.40 -2.01 8.18
C GLN A 61 7.21 -1.05 8.02
N LEU A 62 6.04 -1.39 8.56
CA LEU A 62 4.86 -0.51 8.56
C LEU A 62 5.11 0.77 9.36
N LEU A 63 5.75 0.69 10.52
CA LEU A 63 6.13 1.84 11.34
C LEU A 63 7.13 2.74 10.60
N LEU A 64 8.13 2.15 9.95
CA LEU A 64 9.09 2.89 9.13
C LEU A 64 8.37 3.64 7.99
N LEU A 65 7.47 2.98 7.27
CA LEU A 65 6.69 3.60 6.18
C LEU A 65 5.83 4.76 6.69
N LYS A 66 5.20 4.61 7.86
CA LYS A 66 4.44 5.68 8.52
C LYS A 66 5.31 6.89 8.87
N CYS A 67 6.52 6.67 9.38
CA CYS A 67 7.47 7.75 9.64
C CYS A 67 7.90 8.46 8.34
N LYS A 68 8.16 7.71 7.27
CA LYS A 68 8.54 8.27 5.97
C LYS A 68 7.41 9.07 5.31
N SER A 69 6.16 8.60 5.39
CA SER A 69 5.02 9.36 4.87
C SER A 69 4.81 10.67 5.61
N LEU A 70 5.00 10.69 6.94
CA LEU A 70 4.99 11.92 7.74
C LEU A 70 6.13 12.87 7.37
N ALA A 71 7.32 12.35 7.09
CA ALA A 71 8.45 13.15 6.62
C ALA A 71 8.14 13.80 5.27
N LEU A 72 7.62 13.05 4.29
CA LEU A 72 7.20 13.57 2.99
C LEU A 72 6.12 14.65 3.12
N TYR A 73 5.16 14.47 4.03
CA TYR A 73 4.15 15.49 4.31
C TYR A 73 4.77 16.80 4.84
N ARG A 74 5.76 16.69 5.74
CA ARG A 74 6.49 17.87 6.26
C ARG A 74 7.32 18.54 5.17
N GLU A 75 8.02 17.78 4.34
CA GLU A 75 8.79 18.31 3.20
C GLU A 75 7.89 19.06 2.21
N LEU A 76 6.70 18.52 1.93
CA LEU A 76 5.71 19.18 1.08
C LEU A 76 5.28 20.52 1.67
N ARG A 77 4.89 20.53 2.96
CA ARG A 77 4.48 21.76 3.64
C ARG A 77 5.61 22.80 3.69
N GLN A 78 6.85 22.34 3.85
CA GLN A 78 8.02 23.23 3.81
C GLN A 78 8.24 23.80 2.40
N ALA A 79 8.08 22.99 1.35
CA ALA A 79 8.17 23.45 -0.03
C ALA A 79 7.10 24.52 -0.32
N ASP A 80 5.86 24.29 0.12
CA ASP A 80 4.76 25.25 -0.02
C ASP A 80 5.06 26.58 0.70
N SER A 81 5.61 26.51 1.91
CA SER A 81 5.93 27.71 2.71
C SER A 81 7.08 28.55 2.15
N MET A 82 7.97 27.94 1.37
CA MET A 82 9.13 28.61 0.76
C MET A 82 8.81 29.16 -0.63
N LEU A 83 7.60 28.93 -1.16
CA LEU A 83 7.23 29.35 -2.50
C LEU A 83 6.97 30.86 -2.56
N LEU A 84 7.88 31.57 -3.22
CA LEU A 84 7.68 32.96 -3.63
C LEU A 84 7.30 32.97 -5.11
N TRP A 85 6.04 33.32 -5.40
CA TRP A 85 5.51 33.35 -6.76
C TRP A 85 6.18 34.38 -7.67
N SER A 86 6.78 35.42 -7.08
CA SER A 86 7.47 36.49 -7.80
C SER A 86 8.89 36.13 -8.24
N ASP A 87 9.46 35.02 -7.75
CA ASP A 87 10.83 34.60 -8.07
C ASP A 87 10.83 33.28 -8.88
N MET A 88 11.26 33.39 -10.14
CA MET A 88 11.36 32.27 -11.07
C MET A 88 12.30 31.17 -10.55
N TYR A 89 13.39 31.52 -9.86
CA TYR A 89 14.32 30.54 -9.32
C TYR A 89 13.66 29.71 -8.21
N THR A 90 12.93 30.37 -7.31
CA THR A 90 12.17 29.72 -6.25
C THR A 90 11.07 28.82 -6.81
N TRP A 91 10.40 29.22 -7.90
CA TRP A 91 9.38 28.41 -8.57
C TRP A 91 9.95 27.13 -9.22
N LEU A 92 11.09 27.22 -9.91
CA LEU A 92 11.76 26.04 -10.48
C LEU A 92 12.22 25.05 -9.39
N LYS A 93 12.77 25.58 -8.29
CA LYS A 93 13.17 24.78 -7.12
C LYS A 93 11.98 24.08 -6.47
N TYR A 94 10.83 24.76 -6.38
CA TYR A 94 9.59 24.20 -5.89
C TYR A 94 9.10 23.03 -6.75
N ILE A 95 9.05 23.19 -8.07
CA ILE A 95 8.66 22.10 -8.99
C ILE A 95 9.59 20.90 -8.87
N SER A 96 10.91 21.15 -8.79
CA SER A 96 11.90 20.08 -8.60
C SER A 96 11.65 19.29 -7.31
N ARG A 97 11.37 19.98 -6.19
CA ARG A 97 11.02 19.36 -4.90
C ARG A 97 9.73 18.54 -4.99
N LEU A 98 8.69 19.09 -5.62
CA LEU A 98 7.43 18.38 -5.84
C LEU A 98 7.64 17.08 -6.64
N LYS A 99 8.47 17.13 -7.68
CA LYS A 99 8.81 15.94 -8.48
C LYS A 99 9.53 14.88 -7.64
N LYS A 100 10.46 15.30 -6.77
CA LYS A 100 11.13 14.40 -5.83
C LYS A 100 10.14 13.75 -4.87
N ILE A 101 9.33 14.56 -4.18
CA ILE A 101 8.30 14.07 -3.22
C ILE A 101 7.36 13.09 -3.91
N TRP A 102 6.94 13.36 -5.14
CA TRP A 102 6.11 12.45 -5.92
C TRP A 102 6.80 11.11 -6.19
N ASN A 103 8.05 11.13 -6.62
CA ASN A 103 8.81 9.90 -6.90
C ASN A 103 8.99 9.07 -5.62
N ASP A 104 9.40 9.71 -4.53
CA ASP A 104 9.57 9.06 -3.23
C ASP A 104 8.23 8.47 -2.77
N THR A 105 7.11 9.20 -2.93
CA THR A 105 5.77 8.70 -2.59
C THR A 105 5.43 7.45 -3.39
N ARG A 106 5.69 7.42 -4.70
CA ARG A 106 5.46 6.24 -5.54
C ARG A 106 6.33 5.06 -5.14
N GLU A 107 7.57 5.30 -4.76
CA GLU A 107 8.46 4.24 -4.26
C GLU A 107 7.90 3.61 -2.98
N HIS A 108 7.54 4.43 -1.99
CA HIS A 108 6.93 3.95 -0.75
C HIS A 108 5.61 3.22 -1.00
N GLN A 109 4.79 3.68 -1.96
CA GLN A 109 3.56 2.98 -2.33
C GLN A 109 3.85 1.58 -2.84
N ARG A 110 4.86 1.39 -3.71
CA ARG A 110 5.26 0.05 -4.16
C ARG A 110 5.71 -0.85 -2.99
N THR A 111 6.39 -0.27 -2.00
CA THR A 111 6.76 -1.01 -0.79
C THR A 111 5.53 -1.43 0.02
N VAL A 112 4.54 -0.54 0.15
CA VAL A 112 3.24 -0.86 0.78
C VAL A 112 2.54 -1.98 0.01
N ASP A 113 2.44 -1.87 -1.31
CA ASP A 113 1.76 -2.86 -2.16
C ASP A 113 2.44 -4.25 -2.07
N ALA A 114 3.78 -4.28 -2.06
CA ALA A 114 4.54 -5.51 -1.86
C ALA A 114 4.33 -6.11 -0.46
N SER A 115 4.31 -5.26 0.57
CA SER A 115 4.04 -5.68 1.95
C SER A 115 2.62 -6.24 2.08
N ARG A 116 1.63 -5.55 1.53
CA ARG A 116 0.22 -5.97 1.48
C ARG A 116 0.09 -7.37 0.89
N LYS A 117 0.69 -7.58 -0.29
CA LYS A 117 0.67 -8.88 -0.95
C LYS A 117 1.27 -9.97 -0.07
N CYS A 118 2.43 -9.70 0.53
CA CYS A 118 3.09 -10.69 1.38
C CYS A 118 2.28 -11.01 2.65
N MET A 119 1.65 -10.01 3.27
CA MET A 119 0.74 -10.23 4.40
C MET A 119 -0.47 -11.08 3.99
N GLN A 120 -1.08 -10.78 2.85
CA GLN A 120 -2.20 -11.56 2.31
C GLN A 120 -1.80 -13.02 2.06
N ASP A 121 -0.63 -13.26 1.47
CA ASP A 121 -0.12 -14.62 1.22
C ASP A 121 0.06 -15.39 2.55
N VAL A 122 0.58 -14.73 3.60
CA VAL A 122 0.74 -15.35 4.93
C VAL A 122 -0.62 -15.65 5.57
N ILE A 123 -1.55 -14.70 5.54
CA ILE A 123 -2.90 -14.90 6.09
C ILE A 123 -3.59 -16.07 5.38
N SER A 124 -3.59 -16.10 4.05
CA SER A 124 -4.20 -17.19 3.27
C SER A 124 -3.55 -18.55 3.56
N ALA A 125 -2.21 -18.60 3.69
CA ALA A 125 -1.53 -19.84 4.05
C ALA A 125 -1.91 -20.35 5.44
N VAL A 126 -2.07 -19.46 6.42
CA VAL A 126 -2.51 -19.82 7.78
C VAL A 126 -3.96 -20.31 7.75
N GLU A 127 -4.85 -19.62 7.03
CA GLU A 127 -6.25 -20.04 6.88
C GLU A 127 -6.37 -21.42 6.22
N GLU A 128 -5.58 -21.70 5.17
CA GLU A 128 -5.54 -23.02 4.54
C GLU A 128 -5.09 -24.13 5.51
N GLU A 129 -4.04 -23.88 6.30
CA GLU A 129 -3.55 -24.85 7.28
C GLU A 129 -4.56 -25.07 8.41
N MET A 130 -5.27 -24.03 8.85
CA MET A 130 -6.37 -24.17 9.82
C MET A 130 -7.50 -25.04 9.26
N LEU A 131 -7.92 -24.80 8.02
CA LEU A 131 -8.96 -25.62 7.37
C LEU A 131 -8.51 -27.09 7.21
N ARG A 132 -7.25 -27.32 6.83
CA ARG A 132 -6.69 -28.70 6.76
C ARG A 132 -6.71 -29.38 8.13
N ALA A 133 -6.33 -28.65 9.18
CA ALA A 133 -6.36 -29.17 10.54
C ALA A 133 -7.79 -29.51 10.99
N GLU A 134 -8.77 -28.65 10.71
CA GLU A 134 -10.19 -28.90 11.03
C GLU A 134 -10.76 -30.12 10.30
N VAL A 135 -10.45 -30.28 9.01
CA VAL A 135 -10.82 -31.46 8.24
C VAL A 135 -10.16 -32.72 8.81
N GLY A 136 -8.88 -32.64 9.17
CA GLY A 136 -8.15 -33.73 9.81
C GLY A 136 -8.78 -34.15 11.15
N ILE A 137 -9.14 -33.17 12.00
CA ILE A 137 -9.82 -33.41 13.27
C ILE A 137 -11.19 -34.05 13.04
N SER A 138 -11.97 -33.56 12.08
CA SER A 138 -13.30 -34.09 11.77
C SER A 138 -13.23 -35.54 11.28
N GLN A 139 -12.31 -35.85 10.36
CA GLN A 139 -12.08 -37.22 9.90
C GLN A 139 -11.60 -38.15 11.02
N HIS A 140 -10.76 -37.64 11.93
CA HIS A 140 -10.29 -38.43 13.06
C HIS A 140 -11.41 -38.67 14.08
N MET A 141 -12.27 -37.68 14.31
CA MET A 141 -13.46 -37.77 15.16
C MET A 141 -14.50 -38.75 14.60
N GLU A 142 -14.66 -38.84 13.28
CA GLU A 142 -15.52 -39.86 12.63
C GLU A 142 -14.95 -41.28 12.70
N ARG A 143 -13.62 -41.44 12.67
CA ARG A 143 -12.97 -42.76 12.76
C ARG A 143 -13.02 -43.35 14.17
N ILE A 144 -13.00 -42.54 15.22
CA ILE A 144 -13.00 -43.01 16.62
C ILE A 144 -14.24 -43.88 16.96
N PRO A 145 -15.49 -43.47 16.64
CA PRO A 145 -16.66 -44.33 16.82
C PRO A 145 -16.63 -45.59 15.96
N ALA A 146 -16.12 -45.51 14.72
CA ALA A 146 -16.04 -46.66 13.81
C ALA A 146 -15.05 -47.72 14.30
N LEU A 147 -13.90 -47.30 14.83
CA LEU A 147 -12.92 -48.17 15.48
C LEU A 147 -13.49 -48.82 16.75
N ASN A 148 -14.12 -48.03 17.63
CA ASN A 148 -14.75 -48.57 18.83
C ASN A 148 -15.86 -49.60 18.51
N MET A 149 -16.71 -49.33 17.52
CA MET A 149 -17.74 -50.29 17.07
C MET A 149 -17.13 -51.61 16.55
N SER A 150 -16.03 -51.53 15.79
CA SER A 150 -15.33 -52.73 15.29
C SER A 150 -14.67 -53.55 16.40
N GLU A 151 -14.15 -52.89 17.45
CA GLU A 151 -13.52 -53.54 18.59
C GLU A 151 -14.53 -54.31 19.47
N TRP A 152 -15.74 -53.77 19.62
CA TRP A 152 -16.85 -54.45 20.29
C TRP A 152 -17.33 -55.67 19.50
N LEU A 153 -17.50 -55.52 18.18
CA LEU A 153 -17.90 -56.61 17.29
C LEU A 153 -16.87 -57.77 17.27
N TYR A 154 -15.58 -57.45 17.37
CA TYR A 154 -14.52 -58.45 17.41
C TYR A 154 -14.46 -59.21 18.75
N ARG A 155 -14.72 -58.52 19.88
CA ARG A 155 -14.78 -59.18 21.21
C ARG A 155 -15.98 -60.11 21.34
N ASP A 156 -17.12 -59.74 20.78
CA ASP A 156 -18.33 -60.59 20.81
C ASP A 156 -18.18 -61.85 19.94
N LEU A 157 -17.45 -61.77 18.81
CA LEU A 157 -17.16 -62.93 17.95
C LEU A 157 -16.09 -63.86 18.52
N ALA A 158 -15.16 -63.36 19.33
CA ALA A 158 -14.10 -64.17 19.96
C ALA A 158 -14.55 -64.84 21.28
N ALA A 159 -15.75 -64.54 21.77
CA ALA A 159 -16.33 -65.09 23.00
C ALA A 159 -17.27 -66.30 22.77
N VAL A 160 -17.38 -66.80 21.53
CA VAL A 160 -18.13 -68.00 21.13
C VAL A 160 -17.16 -69.14 20.82
#